data_AF-A0A7S0WBH4-F1
#
_entry.id   AF-A0A7S0WBH4-F1
#
_cell.length_a   1.000
_cell.length_b   1.000
_cell.length_c   1.000
_cell.angle_alpha   90.00
_cell.angle_beta   90.00
_cell.angle_gamma   90.00
#
_symmetry.space_group_name_H-M   'P 1'
#
loop_
_entity.id
_entity.type
_entity.pdbx_description
1 polymer ?
#
loop_
_entity_poly.entity_id
_entity_poly.type
_entity_poly.pdbx_seq_one_letter_code
_entity_poly.pdbx_strand_id
1 'polypeptide(L)'
;TVAEMRRFDPQNIANTLWAYATLEMVPGSELLGGLASHALAHFSAGNFIVDGLSQLHLFLVFLKLESAPQDASVEILTILEQRLGAAGRAAMADSKATVSDLQRQVVASVKRLGYDYEEETKDPVSGYSIDLLVQPSASSGSDYRSTLGIAIEVDGPAHFLSNTRQANGSTLLKRRLLKKLGYRVVSVPYWEWGIKDDNEHDAYLRRLLSVTVEDALDS
;
A
#
# COMPACT_ATOMS: atom_id res chain seq x y z
N THR A 1 33.56 6.43 -1.49
CA THR A 1 34.51 5.63 -2.33
C THR A 1 33.80 4.40 -2.89
N VAL A 2 34.32 3.75 -3.94
CA VAL A 2 33.77 2.48 -4.47
C VAL A 2 33.68 1.39 -3.40
N ALA A 3 34.53 1.45 -2.36
CA ALA A 3 34.51 0.55 -1.22
C ALA A 3 33.31 0.76 -0.27
N GLU A 4 32.83 2.01 -0.10
CA GLU A 4 31.63 2.33 0.69
C GLU A 4 30.34 1.96 -0.06
N MET A 5 30.31 2.15 -1.39
CA MET A 5 29.19 1.71 -2.24
C MET A 5 28.99 0.19 -2.22
N ARG A 6 30.05 -0.60 -1.97
CA ARG A 6 29.93 -2.06 -1.79
C ARG A 6 29.34 -2.45 -0.43
N ARG A 7 29.34 -1.56 0.55
CA ARG A 7 28.88 -1.83 1.92
C ARG A 7 27.37 -1.67 2.06
N PHE A 8 26.75 -0.86 1.19
CA PHE A 8 25.30 -0.64 1.13
C PHE A 8 24.76 -1.08 -0.24
N ASP A 9 24.60 -2.39 -0.41
CA ASP A 9 23.95 -2.99 -1.58
C ASP A 9 22.55 -2.36 -1.83
N PRO A 10 22.17 -2.03 -3.08
CA PRO A 10 20.87 -1.43 -3.41
C PRO A 10 19.68 -2.18 -2.83
N GLN A 11 19.71 -3.52 -2.82
CA GLN A 11 18.64 -4.31 -2.22
C GLN A 11 18.52 -4.04 -0.71
N ASN A 12 19.64 -3.99 0.01
CA ASN A 12 19.65 -3.69 1.43
C ASN A 12 19.17 -2.28 1.73
N ILE A 13 19.51 -1.29 0.90
CA ILE A 13 19.01 0.09 1.04
C ILE A 13 17.49 0.13 0.88
N ALA A 14 16.96 -0.46 -0.20
CA ALA A 14 15.53 -0.49 -0.48
C ALA A 14 14.76 -1.23 0.61
N ASN A 15 15.22 -2.42 1.01
CA ASN A 15 14.63 -3.20 2.11
C ASN A 15 14.64 -2.42 3.43
N THR A 16 15.73 -1.71 3.75
CA THR A 16 15.84 -0.93 5.00
C THR A 16 14.82 0.20 5.02
N LEU A 17 14.79 1.03 3.98
CA LEU A 17 13.87 2.17 3.89
C LEU A 17 12.41 1.69 3.85
N TRP A 18 12.12 0.64 3.09
CA TRP A 18 10.79 0.02 3.06
C TRP A 18 10.37 -0.57 4.42
N ALA A 19 11.31 -1.16 5.18
CA ALA A 19 11.02 -1.67 6.52
C ALA A 19 10.66 -0.53 7.48
N TYR A 20 11.33 0.63 7.40
CA TYR A 20 10.97 1.83 8.16
C TYR A 20 9.53 2.29 7.86
N ALA A 21 9.14 2.37 6.58
CA ALA A 21 7.75 2.67 6.21
C ALA A 21 6.77 1.61 6.73
N THR A 22 7.14 0.34 6.66
CA THR A 22 6.32 -0.78 7.16
C THR A 22 6.17 -0.75 8.68
N LEU A 23 7.15 -0.22 9.41
CA LEU A 23 7.12 -0.05 10.86
C LEU A 23 6.51 1.29 11.29
N GLU A 24 6.07 2.14 10.35
CA GLU A 24 5.55 3.50 10.61
C GLU A 24 6.58 4.37 11.36
N MET A 25 7.85 4.22 11.00
CA MET A 25 8.95 4.94 11.62
C MET A 25 9.72 5.74 10.58
N VAL A 26 9.99 7.00 10.89
CA VAL A 26 10.92 7.83 10.11
C VAL A 26 12.35 7.56 10.62
N PRO A 27 13.31 7.18 9.74
CA PRO A 27 14.70 7.03 10.16
C PRO A 27 15.26 8.37 10.67
N GLY A 28 16.18 8.32 11.64
CA GLY A 28 16.91 9.51 12.08
C GLY A 28 17.64 10.19 10.91
N SER A 29 17.78 11.52 10.96
CA SER A 29 18.21 12.34 9.82
C SER A 29 19.58 11.97 9.24
N GLU A 30 20.56 11.61 10.07
CA GLU A 30 21.87 11.13 9.62
C GLU A 30 21.76 9.82 8.82
N LEU A 31 21.03 8.84 9.35
CA LEU A 31 20.81 7.55 8.69
C LEU A 31 20.02 7.75 7.39
N LEU A 32 18.97 8.57 7.42
CA LEU A 32 18.14 8.88 6.26
C LEU A 32 18.95 9.55 5.15
N GLY A 33 19.75 10.57 5.49
CA GLY A 33 20.62 11.25 4.54
C GLY A 33 21.66 10.31 3.92
N GLY A 34 22.27 9.45 4.73
CA GLY A 34 23.21 8.44 4.28
C GLY A 34 22.59 7.44 3.30
N LEU A 35 21.44 6.86 3.65
CA LEU A 35 20.72 5.89 2.80
C LEU A 35 20.21 6.56 1.52
N ALA A 36 19.67 7.77 1.58
CA ALA A 36 19.19 8.51 0.41
C ALA A 36 20.34 8.83 -0.57
N SER A 37 21.50 9.22 -0.04
CA SER A 37 22.69 9.50 -0.86
C SER A 37 23.19 8.26 -1.60
N HIS A 38 23.24 7.11 -0.91
CA HIS A 38 23.62 5.84 -1.56
C HIS A 38 22.55 5.38 -2.55
N ALA A 39 21.26 5.52 -2.23
CA ALA A 39 20.17 5.22 -3.16
C ALA A 39 20.30 6.04 -4.46
N LEU A 40 20.57 7.34 -4.36
CA LEU A 40 20.74 8.18 -5.54
C LEU A 40 21.94 7.74 -6.40
N ALA A 41 23.05 7.35 -5.77
CA ALA A 41 24.24 6.85 -6.46
C ALA A 41 23.96 5.52 -7.19
N HIS A 42 23.30 4.56 -6.53
CA HIS A 42 22.93 3.27 -7.14
C HIS A 42 21.89 3.43 -8.25
N PHE A 43 20.93 4.34 -8.10
CA PHE A 43 19.96 4.65 -9.15
C PHE A 43 20.64 5.24 -10.39
N SER A 44 21.55 6.19 -10.19
CA SER A 44 22.29 6.81 -11.30
C SER A 44 23.17 5.81 -12.06
N ALA A 45 23.61 4.75 -11.38
CA ALA A 45 24.36 3.66 -11.97
C ALA A 45 23.49 2.53 -12.57
N GLY A 46 22.15 2.62 -12.48
CA GLY A 46 21.23 1.61 -13.01
C GLY A 46 21.21 0.29 -12.22
N ASN A 47 21.58 0.31 -10.93
CA ASN A 47 21.77 -0.89 -10.12
C ASN A 47 20.50 -1.40 -9.41
N PHE A 48 19.37 -0.67 -9.49
CA PHE A 48 18.12 -1.12 -8.90
C PHE A 48 17.32 -2.01 -9.86
N ILE A 49 16.80 -3.11 -9.33
CA ILE A 49 15.73 -3.89 -9.96
C ILE A 49 14.36 -3.24 -9.69
N VAL A 50 13.34 -3.69 -10.42
CA VAL A 50 11.96 -3.19 -10.31
C VAL A 50 11.45 -3.19 -8.86
N ASP A 51 11.60 -4.30 -8.14
CA ASP A 51 11.17 -4.41 -6.74
C ASP A 51 11.82 -3.36 -5.83
N GLY A 52 13.12 -3.11 -6.02
CA GLY A 52 13.84 -2.10 -5.26
C GLY A 52 13.35 -0.68 -5.56
N LEU A 53 13.02 -0.38 -6.82
CA LEU A 53 12.42 0.91 -7.20
C LEU A 53 11.02 1.09 -6.60
N SER A 54 10.20 0.04 -6.60
CA SER A 54 8.88 0.02 -5.96
C SER A 54 8.99 0.26 -4.45
N GLN A 55 9.91 -0.44 -3.77
CA GLN A 55 10.17 -0.25 -2.34
C GLN A 55 10.58 1.19 -1.98
N LEU A 56 11.50 1.78 -2.75
CA LEU A 56 11.92 3.18 -2.55
C LEU A 56 10.78 4.16 -2.81
N HIS A 57 9.96 3.93 -3.82
CA HIS A 57 8.78 4.74 -4.10
C HIS A 57 7.81 4.74 -2.93
N LEU A 58 7.47 3.57 -2.42
CA LEU A 58 6.55 3.41 -1.29
C LEU A 58 7.07 4.07 -0.01
N PHE A 59 8.39 4.02 0.23
CA PHE A 59 9.01 4.77 1.32
C PHE A 59 8.88 6.29 1.15
N LEU A 60 9.10 6.81 -0.07
CA LEU A 60 8.90 8.23 -0.35
C LEU A 60 7.45 8.66 -0.18
N VAL A 61 6.49 7.82 -0.57
CA VAL A 61 5.05 8.07 -0.32
C VAL A 61 4.76 8.10 1.17
N PHE A 62 5.29 7.15 1.94
CA PHE A 62 5.19 7.13 3.40
C PHE A 62 5.71 8.45 4.02
N LEU A 63 6.91 8.89 3.66
CA LEU A 63 7.49 10.14 4.19
C LEU A 63 6.68 11.39 3.85
N LYS A 64 5.99 11.43 2.71
CA LYS A 64 5.12 12.55 2.37
C LYS A 64 3.86 12.60 3.23
N LEU A 65 3.35 11.43 3.60
CA LEU A 65 2.14 11.29 4.40
C LEU A 65 2.43 11.45 5.90
N GLU A 66 3.64 11.10 6.35
CA GLU A 66 4.15 11.40 7.69
C GLU A 66 4.88 12.75 7.66
N SER A 67 4.16 13.86 7.88
CA SER A 67 4.67 15.24 7.97
C SER A 67 6.21 15.32 7.90
N ALA A 68 6.73 15.48 6.68
CA ALA A 68 8.12 15.19 6.33
C ALA A 68 9.14 15.84 7.29
N PRO A 69 10.35 15.26 7.45
CA PRO A 69 11.44 15.90 8.19
C PRO A 69 11.61 17.36 7.75
N GLN A 70 11.93 18.28 8.66
CA GLN A 70 12.15 19.71 8.34
C GLN A 70 13.64 20.10 8.42
N ASP A 71 14.54 19.14 8.22
CA ASP A 71 15.99 19.32 8.37
C ASP A 71 16.74 19.10 7.04
N ALA A 72 18.08 19.02 7.10
CA ALA A 72 18.95 18.86 5.93
C ALA A 72 18.65 17.61 5.08
N SER A 73 17.92 16.62 5.61
CA SER A 73 17.48 15.45 4.84
C SER A 73 16.43 15.81 3.78
N VAL A 74 15.75 16.95 3.89
CA VAL A 74 14.73 17.42 2.92
C VAL A 74 15.31 17.60 1.52
N GLU A 75 16.51 18.17 1.40
CA GLU A 75 17.09 18.46 0.10
C GLU A 75 17.40 17.17 -0.67
N ILE A 76 18.06 16.20 -0.01
CA ILE A 76 18.38 14.91 -0.63
C ILE A 76 17.12 14.10 -0.92
N LEU A 77 16.08 14.16 -0.08
CA LEU A 77 14.80 13.50 -0.33
C LEU A 77 14.07 14.11 -1.52
N THR A 78 14.10 15.44 -1.66
CA THR A 78 13.54 16.15 -2.80
C THR A 78 14.24 15.74 -4.09
N ILE A 79 15.57 15.66 -4.08
CA ILE A 79 16.35 15.16 -5.23
C ILE A 79 16.00 13.70 -5.53
N LEU A 80 15.93 12.86 -4.49
CA LEU A 80 15.60 11.43 -4.64
C LEU A 80 14.21 11.28 -5.27
N GLU A 81 13.24 12.06 -4.83
CA GLU A 81 11.89 12.08 -5.41
C GLU A 81 11.89 12.56 -6.87
N GLN A 82 12.57 13.66 -7.17
CA GLN A 82 12.67 14.19 -8.54
C GLN A 82 13.31 13.18 -9.50
N ARG A 83 14.31 12.43 -9.03
CA ARG A 83 15.10 11.52 -9.85
C ARG A 83 14.49 10.12 -9.94
N LEU A 84 14.04 9.56 -8.82
CA LEU A 84 13.48 8.21 -8.76
C LEU A 84 11.96 8.17 -8.82
N GLY A 85 11.25 9.25 -8.52
CA GLY A 85 9.79 9.21 -8.36
C GLY A 85 9.06 8.69 -9.60
N ALA A 86 9.49 9.09 -10.81
CA ALA A 86 8.93 8.58 -12.05
C ALA A 86 9.25 7.10 -12.29
N ALA A 87 10.49 6.68 -12.04
CA ALA A 87 10.93 5.29 -12.20
C ALA A 87 10.24 4.36 -11.19
N GLY A 88 10.10 4.81 -9.95
CA GLY A 88 9.38 4.11 -8.88
C GLY A 88 7.89 3.97 -9.16
N ARG A 89 7.23 5.03 -9.65
CA ARG A 89 5.83 4.94 -10.10
C ARG A 89 5.66 4.00 -11.29
N ALA A 90 6.60 4.01 -12.24
CA ALA A 90 6.58 3.08 -13.37
C ALA A 90 6.78 1.63 -12.90
N ALA A 91 7.67 1.40 -11.93
CA ALA A 91 7.87 0.09 -11.32
C ALA A 91 6.62 -0.43 -10.61
N MET A 92 5.88 0.43 -9.89
CA MET A 92 4.58 0.07 -9.31
C MET A 92 3.53 -0.25 -10.39
N ALA A 93 3.60 0.38 -11.56
CA ALA A 93 2.64 0.16 -12.62
C ALA A 93 2.82 -1.18 -13.37
N ASP A 94 3.98 -1.82 -13.30
CA ASP A 94 4.29 -3.04 -14.05
C ASP A 94 3.87 -4.35 -13.32
N SER A 95 3.36 -4.25 -12.08
CA SER A 95 2.85 -5.42 -11.36
C SER A 95 1.59 -5.95 -12.05
N LYS A 96 1.67 -7.14 -12.66
CA LYS A 96 0.51 -7.82 -13.24
C LYS A 96 -0.38 -8.38 -12.14
N ALA A 97 -1.62 -7.88 -12.07
CA ALA A 97 -2.65 -8.50 -11.26
C ALA A 97 -3.01 -9.87 -11.84
N THR A 98 -3.04 -10.90 -10.97
CA THR A 98 -3.60 -12.21 -11.31
C THR A 98 -4.94 -12.32 -10.62
N VAL A 99 -6.04 -12.21 -11.37
CA VAL A 99 -7.40 -12.28 -10.79
C VAL A 99 -7.65 -13.69 -10.25
N SER A 100 -7.71 -13.80 -8.92
CA SER A 100 -7.95 -15.07 -8.22
C SER A 100 -9.42 -15.49 -8.28
N ASP A 101 -9.71 -16.78 -8.09
CA ASP A 101 -11.10 -17.27 -7.95
C ASP A 101 -11.84 -16.58 -6.79
N LEU A 102 -11.10 -16.30 -5.70
CA LEU A 102 -11.64 -15.60 -4.54
C LEU A 102 -12.11 -14.19 -4.92
N GLN A 103 -11.30 -13.44 -5.67
CA GLN A 103 -11.66 -12.10 -6.13
C GLN A 103 -12.90 -12.12 -7.01
N ARG A 104 -13.04 -13.10 -7.92
CA ARG A 104 -14.26 -13.25 -8.72
C ARG A 104 -15.52 -13.44 -7.87
N GLN A 105 -15.43 -14.19 -6.77
CA GLN A 105 -16.57 -14.39 -5.87
C GLN A 105 -16.92 -13.12 -5.08
N VAL A 106 -15.91 -12.38 -4.62
CA VAL A 106 -16.11 -11.09 -3.95
C VAL A 106 -16.77 -10.09 -4.91
N VAL A 107 -16.29 -10.01 -6.15
CA VAL A 107 -16.87 -9.17 -7.22
C VAL A 107 -18.34 -9.53 -7.47
N ALA A 108 -18.66 -10.83 -7.58
CA ALA A 108 -20.04 -11.27 -7.75
C ALA A 108 -20.95 -10.79 -6.60
N SER A 109 -20.45 -10.82 -5.37
CA SER A 109 -21.19 -10.37 -4.19
C SER A 109 -21.36 -8.84 -4.16
N VAL A 110 -20.31 -8.07 -4.43
CA VAL A 110 -20.38 -6.59 -4.57
C VAL A 110 -21.43 -6.20 -5.61
N LYS A 111 -21.44 -6.89 -6.76
CA LYS A 111 -22.39 -6.66 -7.84
C LYS A 111 -23.84 -7.00 -7.44
N ARG A 112 -24.07 -8.12 -6.76
CA ARG A 112 -25.41 -8.49 -6.26
C ARG A 112 -25.94 -7.50 -5.22
N LEU A 113 -25.05 -6.94 -4.40
CA LEU A 113 -25.38 -5.92 -3.41
C LEU A 113 -25.65 -4.54 -4.02
N GLY A 114 -25.39 -4.35 -5.31
CA GLY A 114 -25.71 -3.11 -6.04
C GLY A 114 -24.75 -1.95 -5.77
N TYR A 115 -23.53 -2.22 -5.32
CA TYR A 115 -22.51 -1.20 -5.19
C TYR A 115 -21.95 -0.79 -6.56
N ASP A 116 -21.65 0.49 -6.73
CA ASP A 116 -20.86 0.99 -7.84
C ASP A 116 -19.37 0.76 -7.53
N TYR A 117 -18.65 0.07 -8.42
CA TYR A 117 -17.29 -0.37 -8.15
C TYR A 117 -16.42 -0.45 -9.41
N GLU A 118 -15.12 -0.32 -9.19
CA GLU A 118 -14.06 -0.59 -10.16
C GLU A 118 -13.15 -1.71 -9.66
N GLU A 119 -12.56 -2.50 -10.56
CA GLU A 119 -11.60 -3.56 -10.23
C GLU A 119 -10.18 -3.13 -10.63
N GLU A 120 -9.17 -3.53 -9.86
CA GLU A 120 -7.75 -3.30 -10.15
C GLU A 120 -7.38 -1.84 -10.45
N THR A 121 -8.07 -0.90 -9.78
CA THR A 121 -7.81 0.54 -9.93
C THR A 121 -6.50 0.90 -9.24
N LYS A 122 -5.62 1.60 -9.94
CA LYS A 122 -4.36 2.08 -9.36
C LYS A 122 -4.55 3.40 -8.63
N ASP A 123 -4.14 3.43 -7.36
CA ASP A 123 -4.01 4.70 -6.64
C ASP A 123 -2.94 5.58 -7.30
N PRO A 124 -3.25 6.84 -7.67
CA PRO A 124 -2.34 7.69 -8.44
C PRO A 124 -1.09 8.14 -7.67
N VAL A 125 -1.11 8.08 -6.34
CA VAL A 125 0.01 8.57 -5.50
C VAL A 125 1.03 7.46 -5.23
N SER A 126 0.56 6.32 -4.75
CA SER A 126 1.34 5.14 -4.35
C SER A 126 1.54 4.12 -5.47
N GLY A 127 0.68 4.14 -6.49
CA GLY A 127 0.69 3.16 -7.57
C GLY A 127 0.18 1.76 -7.18
N TYR A 128 -0.30 1.55 -5.94
CA TYR A 128 -0.92 0.29 -5.56
C TYR A 128 -2.17 0.01 -6.41
N SER A 129 -2.31 -1.21 -6.90
CA SER A 129 -3.58 -1.73 -7.42
C SER A 129 -4.52 -2.02 -6.26
N ILE A 130 -5.73 -1.48 -6.29
CA ILE A 130 -6.81 -1.77 -5.34
C ILE A 130 -7.68 -2.85 -5.99
N ASP A 131 -7.87 -3.99 -5.32
CA ASP A 131 -8.53 -5.14 -5.93
C ASP A 131 -9.96 -4.80 -6.34
N LEU A 132 -10.72 -4.15 -5.44
CA LEU A 132 -11.99 -3.50 -5.75
C LEU A 132 -12.11 -2.14 -5.05
N LEU A 133 -12.46 -1.10 -5.80
CA LEU A 133 -12.78 0.22 -5.28
C LEU A 133 -14.28 0.46 -5.38
N VAL A 134 -14.97 0.50 -4.24
CA VAL A 134 -16.38 0.92 -4.16
C VAL A 134 -16.45 2.44 -4.09
N GLN A 135 -17.17 3.04 -5.02
CA GLN A 135 -17.27 4.50 -5.17
C GLN A 135 -18.00 5.12 -3.96
N PRO A 136 -17.62 6.35 -3.55
CA PRO A 136 -18.33 7.06 -2.50
C PRO A 136 -19.78 7.31 -2.91
N SER A 137 -20.74 6.97 -2.04
CA SER A 137 -22.14 7.24 -2.30
C SER A 137 -22.39 8.75 -2.25
N ALA A 138 -22.89 9.32 -3.36
CA ALA A 138 -23.28 10.73 -3.48
C ALA A 138 -24.30 11.20 -2.42
N SER A 139 -24.92 10.27 -1.68
CA SER A 139 -25.95 10.51 -0.68
C SER A 139 -25.42 10.69 0.75
N SER A 140 -24.11 10.51 0.99
CA SER A 140 -23.55 10.67 2.34
C SER A 140 -23.21 12.14 2.59
N GLY A 141 -24.22 12.90 3.01
CA GLY A 141 -24.07 14.30 3.40
C GLY A 141 -23.02 14.44 4.51
N SER A 142 -22.01 15.29 4.26
CA SER A 142 -21.10 15.91 5.24
C SER A 142 -20.45 15.03 6.33
N ASP A 143 -20.49 13.71 6.22
CA ASP A 143 -19.67 12.86 7.06
C ASP A 143 -18.23 12.90 6.54
N TYR A 144 -17.26 13.01 7.43
CA TYR A 144 -15.82 12.90 7.18
C TYR A 144 -15.38 11.49 6.67
N ARG A 145 -16.31 10.74 6.09
CA ARG A 145 -16.12 9.44 5.44
C ARG A 145 -15.18 9.60 4.26
N SER A 146 -14.34 8.58 4.07
CA SER A 146 -13.35 8.49 2.99
C SER A 146 -13.78 9.24 1.72
N THR A 147 -13.00 10.28 1.36
CA THR A 147 -13.25 11.09 0.17
C THR A 147 -13.03 10.31 -1.13
N LEU A 148 -12.29 9.21 -1.07
CA LEU A 148 -11.89 8.39 -2.21
C LEU A 148 -12.68 7.07 -2.34
N GLY A 149 -13.50 6.69 -1.36
CA GLY A 149 -14.30 5.46 -1.39
C GLY A 149 -13.75 4.30 -0.55
N ILE A 150 -14.31 3.11 -0.73
CA ILE A 150 -13.93 1.92 0.05
C ILE A 150 -13.02 1.03 -0.81
N ALA A 151 -11.76 0.88 -0.40
CA ALA A 151 -10.82 -0.06 -0.98
C ALA A 151 -11.01 -1.44 -0.33
N ILE A 152 -11.50 -2.41 -1.09
CA ILE A 152 -11.65 -3.80 -0.67
C ILE A 152 -10.40 -4.57 -1.14
N GLU A 153 -9.66 -5.11 -0.17
CA GLU A 153 -8.49 -5.96 -0.39
C GLU A 153 -8.91 -7.43 -0.25
N VAL A 154 -8.74 -8.22 -1.30
CA VAL A 154 -9.08 -9.63 -1.35
C VAL A 154 -7.85 -10.47 -1.02
N ASP A 155 -7.77 -10.90 0.24
CA ASP A 155 -6.53 -11.44 0.78
C ASP A 155 -6.45 -12.96 0.73
N GLY A 156 -5.68 -13.46 -0.23
CA GLY A 156 -5.30 -14.87 -0.33
C GLY A 156 -4.22 -15.27 0.68
N PRO A 157 -3.89 -16.58 0.79
CA PRO A 157 -2.91 -17.09 1.76
C PRO A 157 -1.53 -16.41 1.72
N ALA A 158 -1.08 -15.96 0.54
CA ALA A 158 0.22 -15.31 0.36
C ALA A 158 0.33 -13.93 1.04
N HIS A 159 -0.80 -13.31 1.41
CA HIS A 159 -0.83 -12.01 2.08
C HIS A 159 -0.60 -12.12 3.60
N PHE A 160 -0.42 -13.33 4.12
CA PHE A 160 -0.28 -13.61 5.55
C PHE A 160 1.04 -14.33 5.85
N LEU A 161 1.56 -14.13 7.05
CA LEU A 161 2.72 -14.88 7.53
C LEU A 161 2.35 -16.36 7.69
N SER A 162 3.26 -17.25 7.27
CA SER A 162 3.03 -18.70 7.28
C SER A 162 2.59 -19.20 8.64
N ASN A 163 1.58 -20.07 8.66
CA ASN A 163 0.97 -20.64 9.87
C ASN A 163 0.34 -19.61 10.82
N THR A 164 0.06 -18.40 10.34
CA THR A 164 -0.65 -17.37 11.11
C THR A 164 -1.77 -16.76 10.27
N ARG A 165 -2.60 -15.92 10.91
CA ARG A 165 -3.57 -15.04 10.25
C ARG A 165 -3.11 -13.56 10.27
N GLN A 166 -1.83 -13.33 10.56
CA GLN A 166 -1.26 -11.98 10.60
C GLN A 166 -0.82 -11.58 9.20
N ALA A 167 -1.24 -10.39 8.76
CA ALA A 167 -0.82 -9.84 7.47
C ALA A 167 0.70 -9.67 7.42
N ASN A 168 1.30 -9.94 6.26
CA ASN A 168 2.73 -9.72 6.06
C ASN A 168 3.04 -8.21 5.90
N GLY A 169 4.33 -7.86 5.83
CA GLY A 169 4.76 -6.46 5.74
C GLY A 169 4.22 -5.72 4.52
N SER A 170 4.17 -6.35 3.34
CA SER A 170 3.63 -5.72 2.12
C SER A 170 2.14 -5.44 2.22
N THR A 171 1.37 -6.38 2.75
CA THR A 171 -0.07 -6.21 2.96
C THR A 171 -0.34 -5.12 4.00
N LEU A 172 0.43 -5.08 5.08
CA LEU A 172 0.31 -4.03 6.11
C LEU A 172 0.65 -2.65 5.55
N LEU A 173 1.75 -2.50 4.82
CA LEU A 173 2.14 -1.22 4.24
C LEU A 173 1.11 -0.72 3.22
N LYS A 174 0.61 -1.60 2.33
CA LYS A 174 -0.44 -1.27 1.36
C LYS A 174 -1.67 -0.69 2.05
N ARG A 175 -2.23 -1.42 3.01
CA ARG A 175 -3.43 -0.99 3.75
C ARG A 175 -3.21 0.34 4.47
N ARG A 176 -2.04 0.56 5.08
CA ARG A 176 -1.73 1.81 5.79
C ARG A 176 -1.63 3.00 4.85
N LEU A 177 -0.90 2.88 3.75
CA LEU A 177 -0.74 3.97 2.79
C LEU A 177 -2.09 4.33 2.16
N LEU A 178 -2.88 3.34 1.75
CA LEU A 178 -4.24 3.60 1.24
C LEU A 178 -5.13 4.30 2.29
N LYS A 179 -5.09 3.88 3.57
CA LYS A 179 -5.81 4.58 4.65
C LYS A 179 -5.36 6.04 4.79
N LYS A 180 -4.05 6.30 4.81
CA LYS A 180 -3.49 7.67 4.92
C LYS A 180 -3.79 8.53 3.70
N LEU A 181 -3.93 7.93 2.52
CA LEU A 181 -4.35 8.60 1.29
C LEU A 181 -5.84 8.94 1.27
N GLY A 182 -6.61 8.44 2.23
CA GLY A 182 -8.01 8.80 2.43
C GLY A 182 -9.00 7.71 2.02
N TYR A 183 -8.55 6.51 1.66
CA TYR A 183 -9.43 5.36 1.42
C TYR A 183 -9.92 4.75 2.74
N ARG A 184 -11.17 4.29 2.78
CA ARG A 184 -11.60 3.33 3.80
C ARG A 184 -11.18 1.95 3.33
N VAL A 185 -10.16 1.37 3.97
CA VAL A 185 -9.64 0.05 3.58
C VAL A 185 -10.33 -1.05 4.38
N VAL A 186 -10.91 -2.02 3.70
CA VAL A 186 -11.47 -3.25 4.26
C VAL A 186 -10.77 -4.47 3.66
N SER A 187 -10.59 -5.51 4.46
CA SER A 187 -9.93 -6.75 4.03
C SER A 187 -10.94 -7.89 4.03
N VAL A 188 -10.91 -8.71 2.97
CA VAL A 188 -11.67 -9.95 2.84
C VAL A 188 -10.67 -11.10 2.85
N PRO A 189 -10.31 -11.65 4.01
CA PRO A 189 -9.36 -12.75 4.10
C PRO A 189 -10.01 -14.07 3.65
N TYR A 190 -9.24 -14.89 2.93
CA TYR A 190 -9.73 -16.13 2.32
C TYR A 190 -10.42 -17.09 3.29
N TRP A 191 -10.00 -17.13 4.56
CA TRP A 191 -10.61 -18.01 5.57
C TRP A 191 -11.95 -17.49 6.10
N GLU A 192 -12.16 -16.17 6.13
CA GLU A 192 -13.47 -15.59 6.47
C GLU A 192 -14.41 -15.67 5.29
N TRP A 193 -13.90 -15.62 4.06
CA TRP A 193 -14.71 -15.87 2.89
C TRP A 193 -15.21 -17.32 2.87
N GLY A 194 -14.29 -18.28 2.86
CA GLY A 194 -14.51 -19.69 3.20
C GLY A 194 -15.77 -20.37 2.63
N ILE A 195 -16.16 -21.49 3.24
CA ILE A 195 -17.38 -22.22 2.85
C ILE A 195 -18.59 -21.45 3.38
N LYS A 196 -19.29 -20.77 2.47
CA LYS A 196 -20.54 -20.02 2.67
C LYS A 196 -21.36 -20.11 1.38
N ASP A 197 -22.66 -19.94 1.49
CA ASP A 197 -23.50 -19.71 0.32
C ASP A 197 -23.49 -18.23 -0.13
N ASP A 198 -24.09 -17.94 -1.28
CA ASP A 198 -24.15 -16.58 -1.83
C ASP A 198 -24.83 -15.57 -0.88
N ASN A 199 -25.85 -15.98 -0.13
CA ASN A 199 -26.55 -15.09 0.81
C ASN A 199 -25.66 -14.77 2.02
N GLU A 200 -24.91 -15.76 2.51
CA GLU A 200 -23.96 -15.60 3.60
C GLU A 200 -22.76 -14.72 3.17
N HIS A 201 -22.26 -14.88 1.95
CA HIS A 201 -21.25 -13.99 1.37
C HIS A 201 -21.76 -12.55 1.27
N ASP A 202 -22.97 -12.35 0.76
CA ASP A 202 -23.59 -11.04 0.62
C ASP A 202 -23.83 -10.39 2.00
N ALA A 203 -24.27 -11.16 3.00
CA ALA A 203 -24.46 -10.68 4.37
C ALA A 203 -23.13 -10.31 5.05
N TYR A 204 -22.09 -11.13 4.87
CA TYR A 204 -20.74 -10.85 5.38
C TYR A 204 -20.19 -9.55 4.79
N LEU A 205 -20.25 -9.42 3.46
CA LEU A 205 -19.73 -8.25 2.77
C LEU A 205 -20.53 -6.98 3.12
N ARG A 206 -21.87 -7.06 3.21
CA ARG A 206 -22.70 -5.94 3.66
C ARG A 206 -22.30 -5.47 5.05
N ARG A 207 -22.10 -6.40 5.99
CA ARG A 207 -21.63 -6.06 7.35
C ARG A 207 -20.26 -5.38 7.30
N LEU A 208 -19.31 -5.95 6.58
CA LEU A 208 -17.95 -5.41 6.45
C LEU A 208 -17.98 -3.97 5.88
N LEU A 209 -18.81 -3.74 4.86
CA LEU A 209 -18.96 -2.43 4.24
C LEU A 209 -19.79 -1.45 5.08
N SER A 210 -20.56 -1.90 6.07
CA SER A 210 -21.32 -1.03 6.98
C SER A 210 -20.60 -0.62 8.26
N VAL A 211 -19.53 -1.33 8.69
CA VAL A 211 -18.81 -0.99 9.95
C VAL A 211 -18.20 0.42 9.89
N THR A 212 -18.64 1.33 10.75
CA THR A 212 -18.07 2.68 10.87
C THR A 212 -16.73 2.65 11.59
N VAL A 213 -15.86 3.62 11.31
CA VAL A 213 -14.48 3.70 11.85
C VAL A 213 -14.46 3.91 13.38
N GLU A 214 -15.60 4.14 14.02
CA GLU A 214 -15.72 4.37 15.47
C GLU A 214 -15.51 3.09 16.31
N ASP A 215 -15.71 1.89 15.76
CA ASP A 215 -15.58 0.64 16.54
C ASP A 215 -14.14 0.12 16.70
N ALA A 216 -13.14 0.79 16.10
CA ALA A 216 -11.75 0.31 16.04
C ALA A 216 -10.76 1.11 16.90
N LEU A 217 -11.22 2.10 17.67
CA LEU A 217 -10.38 2.88 18.59
C LEU A 217 -10.47 2.44 20.05
N ASP A 218 -11.31 1.45 20.37
CA ASP A 218 -11.54 0.94 21.74
C ASP A 218 -11.20 -0.55 21.94
N SER A 219 -10.37 -1.16 21.08
CA SER A 219 -9.92 -2.56 21.26
C SER A 219 -8.47 -2.81 20.85
#